data_AF-A0A7C5X393-F1
#
_entry.id   AF-A0A7C5X393-F1
#
_cell.length_a   1.000
_cell.length_b   1.000
_cell.length_c   1.000
_cell.angle_alpha   90.00
_cell.angle_beta   90.00
_cell.angle_gamma   90.00
#
_symmetry.space_group_name_H-M   'P 1'
#
loop_
_entity.id
_entity.type
_entity.pdbx_description
1 polymer ?
#
loop_
_entity_poly.entity_id
_entity_poly.type
_entity_poly.pdbx_seq_one_letter_code
_entity_poly.pdbx_strand_id
1 'polypeptide(L)'
;MKKVVFEGVFHPWDAAHNPYVLLPFEVFQGVRSMEIRYFYDRGEENVIDLGIFDPRGSEFLVARGFRGWSGNAKDKVIISESWATPGYLPGPIYLGTWHVILGLYKIGRPCHYRVEIDLLREEIGTPSAGQDWETAASPDIREGWLKGDLHCHTVHSDAFGTVGEVWAAARKRGLDFLAVTDHNTVSHFPEIREINRDGGLVIPGEEITTYRGHANVWGLWEWVEFRCTSSEEVEEVCKI
;
A
#
# COMPACT_ATOMS: atom_id res chain seq x y z
N MET A 1 12.32 -3.17 23.31
CA MET A 1 11.84 -2.08 22.44
C MET A 1 13.03 -1.22 22.06
N LYS A 2 13.17 -0.84 20.79
CA LYS A 2 14.14 0.14 20.31
C LYS A 2 13.38 1.17 19.49
N LYS A 3 13.65 2.46 19.73
CA LYS A 3 13.06 3.56 18.96
C LYS A 3 14.10 4.13 17.99
N VAL A 4 13.68 4.38 16.75
CA VAL A 4 14.45 5.11 15.73
C VAL A 4 13.67 6.37 15.37
N VAL A 5 14.36 7.49 15.22
CA VAL A 5 13.74 8.78 14.87
C VAL A 5 14.51 9.42 13.73
N PHE A 6 13.78 9.88 12.72
CA PHE A 6 14.28 10.76 11.67
C PHE A 6 13.55 12.10 11.78
N GLU A 7 14.26 13.20 11.59
CA GLU A 7 13.68 14.53 11.53
C GLU A 7 14.48 15.40 10.58
N GLY A 8 13.81 16.37 9.97
CA GLY A 8 14.42 17.25 9.00
C GLY A 8 13.43 18.24 8.40
N VAL A 9 13.87 18.92 7.36
CA VAL A 9 13.07 19.88 6.60
C VAL A 9 13.20 19.54 5.13
N PHE A 10 12.07 19.32 4.46
CA PHE A 10 12.02 19.26 3.01
C PHE A 10 11.69 20.64 2.44
N HIS A 11 12.33 20.96 1.33
CA HIS A 11 12.09 22.16 0.55
C HIS A 11 11.49 21.79 -0.81
N PRO A 12 10.86 22.75 -1.51
CA PRO A 12 10.23 22.48 -2.81
C PRO A 12 11.16 21.84 -3.84
N TRP A 13 12.45 22.18 -3.82
CA TRP A 13 13.42 21.58 -4.74
C TRP A 13 13.72 20.11 -4.40
N ASP A 14 13.57 19.66 -3.16
CA ASP A 14 13.84 18.25 -2.80
C ASP A 14 12.84 17.34 -3.52
N ALA A 15 11.56 17.72 -3.56
CA ALA A 15 10.52 16.99 -4.29
C ALA A 15 10.79 16.93 -5.80
N ALA A 16 11.38 17.99 -6.37
CA ALA A 16 11.73 18.03 -7.79
C ALA A 16 12.96 17.18 -8.14
N HIS A 17 13.92 17.02 -7.23
CA HIS A 17 15.14 16.23 -7.45
C HIS A 17 14.95 14.75 -7.12
N ASN A 18 14.31 14.46 -5.98
CA ASN A 18 14.02 13.11 -5.53
C ASN A 18 12.64 13.06 -4.87
N PRO A 19 11.57 12.73 -5.62
CA PRO A 19 10.23 12.66 -5.08
C PRO A 19 10.00 11.50 -4.10
N TYR A 20 10.94 10.55 -4.01
CA TYR A 20 10.81 9.34 -3.18
C TYR A 20 12.03 9.18 -2.27
N VAL A 21 11.93 9.70 -1.04
CA VAL A 21 13.04 9.69 -0.07
C VAL A 21 12.99 8.42 0.77
N LEU A 22 14.09 7.66 0.76
CA LEU A 22 14.25 6.45 1.58
C LEU A 22 15.00 6.77 2.88
N LEU A 23 14.42 6.37 4.01
CA LEU A 23 14.99 6.51 5.35
C LEU A 23 15.38 5.12 5.89
N PRO A 24 16.68 4.75 5.85
CA PRO A 24 17.13 3.42 6.21
C PRO A 24 17.18 3.22 7.73
N PHE A 25 16.69 2.09 8.24
CA PHE A 25 16.80 1.70 9.64
C PHE A 25 17.06 0.21 9.83
N GLU A 26 17.79 -0.14 10.89
CA GLU A 26 18.21 -1.52 11.17
C GLU A 26 17.20 -2.26 12.06
N VAL A 27 16.70 -3.39 11.55
CA VAL A 27 15.88 -4.36 12.30
C VAL A 27 16.77 -5.51 12.81
N PHE A 28 16.72 -5.73 14.12
CA PHE A 28 17.55 -6.69 14.85
C PHE A 28 16.76 -7.93 15.29
N GLN A 29 17.48 -8.95 15.77
CA GLN A 29 16.89 -10.23 16.11
C GLN A 29 15.80 -10.15 17.20
N GLY A 30 14.67 -10.79 16.90
CA GLY A 30 13.53 -10.95 17.79
C GLY A 30 12.58 -9.74 17.83
N VAL A 31 12.67 -8.84 16.84
CA VAL A 31 11.56 -7.92 16.53
C VAL A 31 10.42 -8.72 15.90
N ARG A 32 9.21 -8.56 16.41
CA ARG A 32 7.99 -9.24 15.94
C ARG A 32 6.94 -8.28 15.37
N SER A 33 7.06 -7.01 15.70
CA SER A 33 6.27 -5.95 15.10
C SER A 33 7.01 -4.63 15.07
N MET A 34 6.59 -3.74 14.19
CA MET A 34 7.02 -2.36 14.14
C MET A 34 5.83 -1.43 14.05
N GLU A 35 5.89 -0.33 14.78
CA GLU A 35 4.95 0.79 14.68
C GLU A 35 5.70 1.99 14.10
N ILE A 36 5.18 2.55 13.02
CA ILE A 36 5.74 3.73 12.35
C ILE A 36 4.72 4.85 12.48
N ARG A 37 5.15 5.98 13.00
CA ARG A 37 4.38 7.22 13.04
C ARG A 37 5.14 8.29 12.29
N TYR A 38 4.44 9.15 11.58
CA TYR A 38 5.08 10.32 10.99
C TYR A 38 4.23 11.57 11.15
N PHE A 39 4.93 12.68 11.25
CA PHE A 39 4.40 14.01 11.47
C PHE A 39 5.07 14.94 10.49
N TYR A 40 4.33 15.92 9.99
CA TYR A 40 4.90 16.99 9.18
C TYR A 40 4.00 18.22 9.21
N ASP A 41 4.50 19.34 8.69
CA ASP A 41 3.77 20.60 8.54
C ASP A 41 2.65 20.49 7.49
N ARG A 42 1.66 19.63 7.73
CA ARG A 42 0.57 19.28 6.82
C ARG A 42 -0.32 20.49 6.51
N GLY A 43 -0.77 20.59 5.27
CA GLY A 43 -1.72 21.60 4.82
C GLY A 43 -1.91 21.55 3.31
N GLU A 44 -2.59 22.56 2.75
CA GLU A 44 -2.85 22.61 1.31
C GLU A 44 -1.56 22.63 0.47
N GLU A 45 -0.46 23.14 1.03
CA GLU A 45 0.82 23.28 0.33
C GLU A 45 1.77 22.08 0.54
N ASN A 46 1.56 21.29 1.60
CA ASN A 46 2.48 20.25 2.00
C ASN A 46 1.74 18.94 2.19
N VAL A 47 2.12 17.94 1.40
CA VAL A 47 1.64 16.57 1.45
C VAL A 47 2.84 15.64 1.30
N ILE A 48 3.06 14.84 2.34
CA ILE A 48 4.04 13.75 2.36
C ILE A 48 3.27 12.45 2.47
N ASP A 49 3.61 11.50 1.61
CA ASP A 49 3.09 10.14 1.59
C ASP A 49 3.98 9.18 2.40
N LEU A 50 3.41 8.07 2.86
CA LEU A 50 4.10 7.05 3.65
C LEU A 50 4.03 5.67 2.98
N GLY A 51 5.17 5.01 2.92
CA GLY A 51 5.28 3.58 2.61
C GLY A 51 6.49 2.94 3.28
N ILE A 52 6.71 1.66 2.97
CA ILE A 52 7.84 0.91 3.55
C ILE A 52 8.34 -0.22 2.64
N PHE A 53 9.65 -0.41 2.65
CA PHE A 53 10.35 -1.55 2.07
C PHE A 53 11.12 -2.32 3.14
N ASP A 54 11.16 -3.65 2.99
CA ASP A 54 11.97 -4.55 3.79
C ASP A 54 13.34 -4.84 3.12
N PRO A 55 14.22 -5.63 3.75
CA PRO A 55 15.58 -5.89 3.27
C PRO A 55 15.68 -6.63 1.94
N ARG A 56 14.57 -7.10 1.35
CA ARG A 56 14.55 -7.74 0.03
C ARG A 56 14.62 -6.74 -1.13
N GLY A 57 14.83 -5.45 -0.83
CA GLY A 57 15.16 -4.42 -1.81
C GLY A 57 14.06 -3.40 -2.03
N SER A 58 14.49 -2.22 -2.45
CA SER A 58 13.64 -1.05 -2.75
C SER A 58 13.97 -0.42 -4.11
N GLU A 59 14.83 -1.07 -4.89
CA GLU A 59 15.29 -0.62 -6.20
C GLU A 59 14.14 -0.62 -7.21
N PHE A 60 14.05 0.43 -8.02
CA PHE A 60 13.01 0.60 -9.02
C PHE A 60 12.93 -0.62 -9.96
N LEU A 61 11.71 -1.11 -10.24
CA LEU A 61 11.36 -2.29 -11.07
C LEU A 61 11.83 -3.68 -10.59
N VAL A 62 12.84 -3.77 -9.72
CA VAL A 62 13.39 -5.05 -9.27
C VAL A 62 13.16 -5.35 -7.79
N ALA A 63 12.66 -4.38 -7.04
CA ALA A 63 12.33 -4.55 -5.63
C ALA A 63 11.43 -5.77 -5.39
N ARG A 64 11.75 -6.52 -4.33
CA ARG A 64 10.90 -7.58 -3.78
C ARG A 64 10.50 -7.31 -2.33
N GLY A 65 10.98 -6.20 -1.78
CA GLY A 65 10.78 -5.83 -0.39
C GLY A 65 9.59 -4.93 -0.13
N PHE A 66 8.72 -4.65 -1.10
CA PHE A 66 7.55 -3.78 -0.86
C PHE A 66 6.68 -4.33 0.29
N ARG A 67 6.37 -3.47 1.27
CA ARG A 67 5.55 -3.83 2.43
C ARG A 67 4.33 -2.94 2.62
N GLY A 68 4.13 -1.94 1.78
CA GLY A 68 2.90 -1.16 1.76
C GLY A 68 3.10 0.32 1.46
N TRP A 69 1.98 0.94 1.13
CA TRP A 69 1.83 2.35 0.83
C TRP A 69 0.45 2.79 1.29
N SER A 70 0.33 4.01 1.82
CA SER A 70 -0.96 4.57 2.22
C SER A 70 -1.16 6.01 1.78
N GLY A 71 -0.29 6.52 0.90
CA GLY A 71 -0.27 7.94 0.57
C GLY A 71 -0.16 8.76 1.86
N ASN A 72 -0.97 9.81 1.96
CA ASN A 72 -1.07 10.64 3.16
C ASN A 72 -2.22 10.24 4.12
N ALA A 73 -2.90 9.11 3.85
CA ALA A 73 -4.18 8.75 4.46
C ALA A 73 -4.07 8.21 5.89
N LYS A 74 -2.90 7.67 6.26
CA LYS A 74 -2.60 7.19 7.63
C LYS A 74 -1.48 8.05 8.22
N ASP A 75 -1.53 8.30 9.52
CA ASP A 75 -0.48 8.97 10.32
C ASP A 75 0.37 7.96 11.14
N LYS A 76 -0.19 6.77 11.36
CA LYS A 76 0.39 5.64 12.06
C LYS A 76 0.10 4.35 11.31
N VAL A 77 1.12 3.50 11.20
CA VAL A 77 1.01 2.17 10.60
C VAL A 77 1.74 1.15 11.47
N ILE A 78 1.20 -0.05 11.54
CA ILE A 78 1.78 -1.18 12.26
C ILE A 78 1.93 -2.32 11.28
N ILE A 79 3.06 -3.02 11.36
CA ILE A 79 3.35 -4.22 10.58
C ILE A 79 3.88 -5.28 11.54
N SER A 80 3.29 -6.46 11.51
CA SER A 80 3.71 -7.64 12.26
C SER A 80 3.72 -8.89 11.38
N GLU A 81 4.08 -10.02 11.98
CA GLU A 81 4.13 -11.30 11.29
C GLU A 81 2.75 -11.73 10.78
N SER A 82 1.70 -11.56 11.60
CA SER A 82 0.35 -12.03 11.28
C SER A 82 -0.66 -10.92 10.95
N TRP A 83 -0.29 -9.64 11.10
CA TRP A 83 -1.21 -8.54 10.85
C TRP A 83 -0.50 -7.27 10.39
N ALA A 84 -1.19 -6.44 9.61
CA ALA A 84 -0.72 -5.11 9.27
C ALA A 84 -1.89 -4.14 9.13
N THR A 85 -1.60 -2.85 9.29
CA THR A 85 -2.55 -1.77 9.00
C THR A 85 -2.98 -1.85 7.53
N PRO A 86 -4.28 -1.69 7.20
CA PRO A 86 -4.73 -1.63 5.80
C PRO A 86 -3.89 -0.67 4.96
N GLY A 87 -3.47 -1.13 3.78
CA GLY A 87 -2.44 -0.50 2.94
C GLY A 87 -1.07 -1.19 3.03
N TYR A 88 -0.85 -2.01 4.07
CA TYR A 88 0.41 -2.69 4.35
C TYR A 88 0.25 -4.21 4.42
N LEU A 89 1.35 -4.91 4.17
CA LEU A 89 1.41 -6.35 4.08
C LEU A 89 1.97 -6.95 5.38
N PRO A 90 1.25 -7.88 6.04
CA PRO A 90 1.83 -8.70 7.10
C PRO A 90 2.84 -9.69 6.52
N GLY A 91 3.55 -10.38 7.40
CA GLY A 91 4.51 -11.42 7.04
C GLY A 91 5.83 -11.28 7.80
N PRO A 92 6.77 -12.21 7.59
CA PRO A 92 8.00 -12.29 8.37
C PRO A 92 8.70 -10.94 8.55
N ILE A 93 9.17 -10.67 9.77
CA ILE A 93 9.97 -9.49 10.07
C ILE A 93 11.44 -9.85 9.84
N TYR A 94 11.91 -9.62 8.62
CA TYR A 94 13.29 -9.91 8.22
C TYR A 94 14.31 -9.04 8.97
N LEU A 95 15.47 -9.64 9.24
CA LEU A 95 16.64 -8.93 9.77
C LEU A 95 17.31 -8.11 8.67
N GLY A 96 17.88 -6.96 9.04
CA GLY A 96 18.65 -6.11 8.14
C GLY A 96 18.05 -4.72 7.96
N THR A 97 18.46 -4.06 6.88
CA THR A 97 18.08 -2.68 6.57
C THR A 97 16.71 -2.62 5.93
N TRP A 98 15.77 -2.03 6.66
CA TRP A 98 14.47 -1.63 6.13
C TRP A 98 14.50 -0.16 5.73
N HIS A 99 13.55 0.27 4.90
CA HIS A 99 13.43 1.66 4.47
C HIS A 99 12.00 2.14 4.66
N VAL A 100 11.81 3.20 5.45
CA VAL A 100 10.59 4.01 5.31
C VAL A 100 10.76 4.83 4.03
N ILE A 101 9.74 4.82 3.16
CA ILE A 101 9.70 5.70 1.99
C ILE A 101 8.76 6.86 2.28
N LEU A 102 9.25 8.07 2.06
CA LEU A 102 8.47 9.30 2.07
C LEU A 102 8.27 9.78 0.64
N GLY A 103 7.03 9.83 0.18
CA GLY A 103 6.68 10.42 -1.11
C GLY A 103 6.45 11.91 -0.96
N LEU A 104 7.24 12.74 -1.63
CA LEU A 104 7.13 14.19 -1.58
C LEU A 104 6.09 14.69 -2.60
N TYR A 105 4.83 14.26 -2.47
CA TYR A 105 3.76 14.57 -3.43
C TYR A 105 3.61 16.06 -3.67
N LYS A 106 3.60 16.86 -2.60
CA LYS A 106 3.54 18.31 -2.69
C LYS A 106 4.37 18.94 -1.58
N ILE A 107 5.34 19.77 -1.94
CA ILE A 107 6.10 20.59 -0.98
C ILE A 107 6.12 22.02 -1.52
N GLY A 108 5.16 22.85 -1.11
CA GLY A 108 5.03 24.23 -1.57
C GLY A 108 5.89 25.23 -0.79
N ARG A 109 6.24 24.87 0.46
CA ARG A 109 7.08 25.67 1.37
C ARG A 109 7.96 24.74 2.21
N PRO A 110 8.98 25.24 2.92
CA PRO A 110 9.74 24.41 3.86
C PRO A 110 8.80 23.63 4.79
N CYS A 111 8.97 22.31 4.83
CA CYS A 111 8.11 21.37 5.51
C CYS A 111 8.95 20.57 6.51
N HIS A 112 8.80 20.86 7.80
CA HIS A 112 9.41 20.03 8.84
C HIS A 112 8.72 18.68 8.86
N TYR A 113 9.49 17.62 9.03
CA TYR A 113 8.97 16.27 9.19
C TYR A 113 9.67 15.56 10.34
N ARG A 114 8.97 14.56 10.89
CA ARG A 114 9.49 13.63 11.88
C ARG A 114 8.88 12.25 11.65
N VAL A 115 9.73 11.22 11.57
CA VAL A 115 9.31 9.81 11.51
C VAL A 115 9.82 9.13 12.77
N GLU A 116 8.94 8.42 13.46
CA GLU A 116 9.26 7.62 14.64
C GLU A 116 8.95 6.16 14.36
N ILE A 117 9.89 5.27 14.66
CA ILE A 117 9.79 3.83 14.42
C ILE A 117 10.06 3.11 15.74
N ASP A 118 9.04 2.46 16.28
CA ASP A 118 9.14 1.62 17.47
C ASP A 118 9.25 0.15 17.06
N LEU A 119 10.41 -0.46 17.34
CA LEU A 119 10.70 -1.87 17.08
C LEU A 119 10.44 -2.70 18.34
N LEU A 120 9.50 -3.64 18.22
CA LEU A 120 8.88 -4.32 19.34
C LEU A 120 9.18 -5.82 19.30
N ARG A 121 9.44 -6.41 20.48
CA ARG A 121 9.62 -7.88 20.62
C ARG A 121 8.29 -8.61 20.77
N GLU A 122 7.23 -7.86 21.05
CA GLU A 122 5.87 -8.35 21.12
C GLU A 122 5.22 -8.20 19.73
N GLU A 123 4.29 -9.08 19.44
CA GLU A 123 3.48 -8.98 18.23
C GLU A 123 2.27 -8.10 18.54
N ILE A 124 2.07 -7.07 17.71
CA ILE A 124 0.88 -6.20 17.75
C ILE A 124 -0.01 -6.54 16.56
N GLY A 125 -1.32 -6.51 16.81
CA GLY A 125 -2.36 -6.77 15.82
C GLY A 125 -3.15 -8.03 16.16
N THR A 126 -4.33 -8.15 15.54
CA THR A 126 -5.12 -9.36 15.58
C THR A 126 -4.71 -10.22 14.39
N PRO A 127 -4.23 -11.46 14.58
CA PRO A 127 -3.84 -12.32 13.47
C PRO A 127 -4.94 -12.34 12.40
N SER A 128 -4.61 -12.02 11.16
CA SER A 128 -5.51 -12.33 10.04
C SER A 128 -5.62 -13.84 9.93
N ALA A 129 -6.79 -14.37 9.59
CA ALA A 129 -6.96 -15.80 9.35
C ALA A 129 -5.89 -16.31 8.37
N GLY A 130 -5.38 -17.52 8.62
CA GLY A 130 -4.19 -18.06 7.95
C GLY A 130 -4.28 -18.02 6.42
N GLN A 131 -3.12 -17.78 5.81
CA GLN A 131 -2.93 -17.78 4.35
C GLN A 131 -2.87 -19.22 3.80
N ASP A 132 -3.94 -19.99 3.97
CA ASP A 132 -4.07 -21.26 3.23
C ASP A 132 -4.51 -20.93 1.80
N TRP A 133 -3.52 -21.00 0.90
CA TRP A 133 -3.58 -20.58 -0.49
C TRP A 133 -4.18 -21.67 -1.39
N GLU A 134 -5.43 -22.06 -1.18
CA GLU A 134 -6.11 -22.81 -2.24
C GLU A 134 -6.57 -21.85 -3.34
N THR A 135 -6.16 -22.13 -4.58
CA THR A 135 -6.68 -21.49 -5.81
C THR A 135 -8.20 -21.40 -5.72
N ALA A 136 -8.73 -20.17 -5.66
CA ALA A 136 -10.16 -19.94 -5.73
C ALA A 136 -10.70 -20.58 -7.02
N ALA A 137 -11.84 -21.27 -6.92
CA ALA A 137 -12.51 -21.80 -8.09
C ALA A 137 -12.79 -20.65 -9.08
N SER A 138 -12.51 -20.86 -10.37
CA SER A 138 -12.91 -19.91 -11.40
C SER A 138 -14.43 -19.69 -11.28
N PRO A 139 -14.92 -18.44 -11.28
CA PRO A 139 -16.35 -18.19 -11.21
C PRO A 139 -17.04 -18.86 -12.39
N ASP A 140 -18.27 -19.35 -12.18
CA ASP A 140 -19.12 -19.84 -13.26
C ASP A 140 -19.25 -18.74 -14.32
N ILE A 141 -18.74 -19.01 -15.52
CA ILE A 141 -18.83 -18.09 -16.64
C ILE A 141 -20.32 -17.94 -16.98
N ARG A 142 -20.90 -16.79 -16.64
CA ARG A 142 -22.28 -16.46 -17.01
C ARG A 142 -22.29 -15.80 -18.37
N GLU A 143 -23.01 -16.38 -19.32
CA GLU A 143 -23.31 -15.71 -20.59
C GLU A 143 -24.23 -14.50 -20.34
N GLY A 144 -23.89 -13.34 -20.91
CA GLY A 144 -24.72 -12.13 -20.85
C GLY A 144 -23.96 -10.85 -20.49
N TRP A 145 -24.71 -9.76 -20.35
CA TRP A 145 -24.18 -8.47 -19.91
C TRP A 145 -24.11 -8.42 -18.38
N LEU A 146 -22.94 -8.09 -17.84
CA LEU A 146 -22.73 -7.84 -16.41
C LEU A 146 -22.60 -6.34 -16.17
N LYS A 147 -23.24 -5.84 -15.12
CA LYS A 147 -23.07 -4.46 -14.64
C LYS A 147 -21.99 -4.45 -13.57
N GLY A 148 -21.07 -3.52 -13.62
CA GLY A 148 -20.08 -3.38 -12.55
C GLY A 148 -19.42 -2.03 -12.54
N ASP A 149 -18.58 -1.86 -11.53
CA ASP A 149 -17.72 -0.71 -11.36
C ASP A 149 -16.26 -1.18 -11.49
N LEU A 150 -15.45 -0.41 -12.19
CA LEU A 150 -14.06 -0.74 -12.51
C LEU A 150 -13.05 0.08 -11.69
N HIS A 151 -13.50 0.99 -10.82
CA HIS A 151 -12.61 1.85 -10.04
C HIS A 151 -13.21 2.13 -8.66
N CYS A 152 -12.66 1.48 -7.63
CA CYS A 152 -13.13 1.68 -6.26
C CYS A 152 -12.01 1.54 -5.24
N HIS A 153 -12.06 2.36 -4.20
CA HIS A 153 -11.12 2.36 -3.08
C HIS A 153 -11.74 1.81 -1.81
N THR A 154 -10.89 1.36 -0.90
CA THR A 154 -11.27 0.83 0.42
C THR A 154 -10.39 1.43 1.51
N VAL A 155 -10.53 0.92 2.74
CA VAL A 155 -9.66 1.25 3.88
C VAL A 155 -8.17 1.02 3.62
N HIS A 156 -7.84 0.21 2.60
CA HIS A 156 -6.46 -0.09 2.23
C HIS A 156 -5.74 1.08 1.54
N SER A 157 -6.47 2.10 1.07
CA SER A 157 -5.87 3.37 0.67
C SER A 157 -6.53 4.55 1.38
N ASP A 158 -7.38 5.30 0.69
CA ASP A 158 -7.89 6.60 1.13
C ASP A 158 -9.42 6.63 1.35
N ALA A 159 -10.10 5.49 1.22
CA ALA A 159 -11.52 5.36 1.52
C ALA A 159 -11.79 4.77 2.92
N PHE A 160 -13.07 4.73 3.30
CA PHE A 160 -13.49 4.36 4.66
C PHE A 160 -14.08 2.95 4.78
N GLY A 161 -14.55 2.34 3.69
CA GLY A 161 -15.20 1.02 3.73
C GLY A 161 -14.21 -0.13 3.56
N THR A 162 -14.41 -1.23 4.29
CA THR A 162 -13.71 -2.50 4.04
C THR A 162 -14.08 -3.09 2.68
N VAL A 163 -13.29 -4.02 2.15
CA VAL A 163 -13.60 -4.67 0.86
C VAL A 163 -14.99 -5.32 0.92
N GLY A 164 -15.31 -5.99 2.03
CA GLY A 164 -16.61 -6.62 2.26
C GLY A 164 -17.78 -5.64 2.32
N GLU A 165 -17.62 -4.50 3.00
CA GLU A 165 -18.66 -3.46 3.07
C GLU A 165 -18.92 -2.81 1.71
N VAL A 166 -17.84 -2.51 0.97
CA VAL A 166 -17.93 -1.94 -0.38
C VAL A 166 -18.58 -2.94 -1.35
N TRP A 167 -18.20 -4.22 -1.29
CA TRP A 167 -18.84 -5.27 -2.07
C TRP A 167 -20.33 -5.43 -1.76
N ALA A 168 -20.69 -5.48 -0.47
CA ALA A 168 -22.10 -5.55 -0.05
C ALA A 168 -22.90 -4.33 -0.55
N ALA A 169 -22.30 -3.14 -0.50
CA ALA A 169 -22.90 -1.91 -1.00
C ALA A 169 -23.09 -1.90 -2.53
N ALA A 170 -22.14 -2.47 -3.29
CA ALA A 170 -22.22 -2.67 -4.73
C ALA A 170 -23.36 -3.65 -5.09
N ARG A 171 -23.43 -4.79 -4.38
CA ARG A 171 -24.51 -5.79 -4.55
C ARG A 171 -25.89 -5.23 -4.25
N LYS A 172 -26.03 -4.43 -3.19
CA LYS A 172 -27.28 -3.75 -2.86
C LYS A 172 -27.75 -2.77 -3.94
N ARG A 173 -26.82 -2.23 -4.74
CA ARG A 173 -27.11 -1.38 -5.92
C ARG A 173 -27.34 -2.17 -7.21
N GLY A 174 -27.29 -3.51 -7.14
CA GLY A 174 -27.52 -4.38 -8.28
C GLY A 174 -26.34 -4.44 -9.25
N LEU A 175 -25.12 -4.16 -8.80
CA LEU A 175 -23.91 -4.49 -9.55
C LEU A 175 -23.65 -6.00 -9.47
N ASP A 176 -23.22 -6.57 -10.58
CA ASP A 176 -22.85 -7.97 -10.74
C ASP A 176 -21.38 -8.21 -10.40
N PHE A 177 -20.52 -7.21 -10.62
CA PHE A 177 -19.10 -7.23 -10.26
C PHE A 177 -18.59 -5.88 -9.75
N LEU A 178 -17.41 -5.89 -9.12
CA LEU A 178 -16.70 -4.72 -8.63
C LEU A 178 -15.19 -4.92 -8.84
N ALA A 179 -14.47 -3.95 -9.37
CA ALA A 179 -13.02 -3.90 -9.22
C ALA A 179 -12.65 -3.03 -8.02
N VAL A 180 -11.72 -3.51 -7.21
CA VAL A 180 -11.09 -2.72 -6.15
C VAL A 180 -9.68 -2.40 -6.59
N THR A 181 -9.34 -1.13 -6.55
CA THR A 181 -8.14 -0.53 -7.16
C THR A 181 -7.51 0.44 -6.17
N ASP A 182 -7.27 0.00 -4.93
CA ASP A 182 -6.62 0.83 -3.93
C ASP A 182 -5.26 1.37 -4.41
N HIS A 183 -4.91 2.58 -3.98
CA HIS A 183 -3.72 3.30 -4.45
C HIS A 183 -2.43 2.57 -4.07
N ASN A 184 -1.65 2.16 -5.07
CA ASN A 184 -0.28 1.65 -4.94
C ASN A 184 -0.11 0.50 -3.92
N THR A 185 -1.14 -0.34 -3.71
CA THR A 185 -1.10 -1.42 -2.72
C THR A 185 -1.95 -2.60 -3.13
N VAL A 186 -1.46 -3.80 -2.80
CA VAL A 186 -2.16 -5.08 -3.03
C VAL A 186 -2.66 -5.72 -1.73
N SER A 187 -2.62 -4.96 -0.63
CA SER A 187 -2.97 -5.47 0.71
C SER A 187 -4.44 -5.90 0.86
N HIS A 188 -5.31 -5.49 -0.07
CA HIS A 188 -6.73 -5.84 -0.09
C HIS A 188 -7.01 -7.18 -0.84
N PHE A 189 -6.03 -7.74 -1.55
CA PHE A 189 -6.21 -8.98 -2.33
C PHE A 189 -6.65 -10.20 -1.49
N PRO A 190 -6.18 -10.41 -0.25
CA PRO A 190 -6.68 -11.52 0.58
C PRO A 190 -8.19 -11.45 0.83
N GLU A 191 -8.74 -10.28 1.17
CA GLU A 191 -10.19 -10.10 1.39
C GLU A 191 -10.99 -10.34 0.11
N ILE A 192 -10.47 -9.89 -1.05
CA ILE A 192 -11.08 -10.18 -2.36
C ILE A 192 -11.17 -11.70 -2.59
N ARG A 193 -10.11 -12.44 -2.30
CA ARG A 193 -10.10 -13.90 -2.49
C ARG A 193 -11.14 -14.58 -1.61
N GLU A 194 -11.30 -14.16 -0.36
CA GLU A 194 -12.34 -14.67 0.54
C GLU A 194 -13.74 -14.39 -0.02
N ILE A 195 -14.01 -13.15 -0.45
CA ILE A 195 -15.28 -12.78 -1.06
C ILE A 195 -15.58 -13.63 -2.31
N ASN A 196 -14.58 -13.85 -3.16
CA ASN A 196 -14.74 -14.65 -4.37
C ASN A 196 -14.93 -16.15 -4.07
N ARG A 197 -14.33 -16.66 -2.98
CA ARG A 197 -14.58 -18.04 -2.50
C ARG A 197 -16.05 -18.23 -2.10
N ASP A 198 -16.69 -17.19 -1.59
CA ASP A 198 -18.12 -17.17 -1.23
C ASP A 198 -19.05 -16.83 -2.41
N GLY A 199 -18.54 -16.89 -3.66
CA GLY A 199 -19.31 -16.66 -4.88
C GLY A 199 -19.43 -15.18 -5.28
N GLY A 200 -18.59 -14.33 -4.71
CA GLY A 200 -18.41 -12.96 -5.18
C GLY A 200 -17.73 -12.88 -6.56
N LEU A 201 -17.87 -11.72 -7.21
CA LEU A 201 -17.14 -11.39 -8.44
C LEU A 201 -16.46 -10.03 -8.25
N VAL A 202 -15.38 -10.06 -7.46
CA VAL A 202 -14.54 -8.89 -7.19
C VAL A 202 -13.21 -9.05 -7.92
N ILE A 203 -12.87 -8.08 -8.76
CA ILE A 203 -11.65 -8.08 -9.57
C ILE A 203 -10.54 -7.43 -8.75
N PRO A 204 -9.42 -8.14 -8.47
CA PRO A 204 -8.26 -7.52 -7.84
C PRO A 204 -7.60 -6.57 -8.83
N GLY A 205 -7.35 -5.34 -8.39
CA GLY A 205 -6.66 -4.33 -9.17
C GLY A 205 -5.87 -3.36 -8.30
N GLU A 206 -5.14 -2.48 -8.96
CA GLU A 206 -4.32 -1.44 -8.31
C GLU A 206 -4.52 -0.17 -9.13
N GLU A 207 -4.79 0.96 -8.47
CA GLU A 207 -4.61 2.26 -9.11
C GLU A 207 -3.15 2.67 -8.96
N ILE A 208 -2.37 2.48 -10.03
CA ILE A 208 -1.00 2.99 -10.11
C ILE A 208 -1.08 4.50 -10.12
N THR A 209 -0.68 5.08 -9.00
CA THR A 209 -0.84 6.50 -8.68
C THR A 209 0.54 7.13 -8.66
N THR A 210 0.89 7.76 -9.77
CA THR A 210 2.16 8.48 -9.92
C THR A 210 1.94 9.98 -9.79
N TYR A 211 3.01 10.74 -9.57
CA TYR A 211 2.94 12.21 -9.59
C TYR A 211 2.79 12.80 -11.00
N ARG A 212 2.64 11.94 -12.02
CA ARG A 212 2.48 12.30 -13.44
C ARG A 212 1.12 11.88 -14.01
N GLY A 213 0.29 11.17 -13.25
CA GLY A 213 -0.98 10.61 -13.70
C GLY A 213 -1.26 9.26 -13.07
N HIS A 214 -2.50 8.79 -13.21
CA HIS A 214 -2.97 7.56 -12.61
C HIS A 214 -3.46 6.57 -13.68
N ALA A 215 -3.33 5.27 -13.40
CA ALA A 215 -3.83 4.19 -14.24
C ALA A 215 -4.36 3.04 -13.40
N ASN A 216 -5.57 2.57 -13.70
CA ASN A 216 -6.08 1.33 -13.12
C ASN A 216 -5.53 0.13 -13.89
N VAL A 217 -5.04 -0.85 -13.14
CA VAL A 217 -4.62 -2.15 -13.67
C VAL A 217 -5.42 -3.24 -12.96
N TRP A 218 -5.97 -4.17 -13.72
CA TRP A 218 -6.89 -5.19 -13.23
C TRP A 218 -6.33 -6.59 -13.45
N GLY A 219 -6.81 -7.55 -12.66
CA GLY A 219 -6.38 -8.95 -12.74
C GLY A 219 -4.98 -9.19 -12.18
N LEU A 220 -4.55 -8.33 -11.25
CA LEU A 220 -3.23 -8.40 -10.64
C LEU A 220 -3.16 -9.42 -9.52
N TRP A 221 -1.96 -9.98 -9.33
CA TRP A 221 -1.63 -10.86 -8.19
C TRP A 221 -0.36 -10.43 -7.46
N GLU A 222 0.37 -9.47 -8.02
CA GLU A 222 1.58 -8.88 -7.48
C GLU A 222 1.47 -7.36 -7.55
N TRP A 223 2.22 -6.67 -6.69
CA TRP A 223 2.31 -5.22 -6.67
C TRP A 223 3.01 -4.68 -7.91
N VAL A 224 2.50 -3.58 -8.45
CA VAL A 224 3.10 -2.90 -9.61
C VAL A 224 3.86 -1.65 -9.17
N GLU A 225 5.05 -1.47 -9.73
CA GLU A 225 5.88 -0.31 -9.44
C GLU A 225 5.18 1.00 -9.87
N PHE A 226 5.20 2.01 -9.00
CA PHE A 226 4.54 3.31 -9.24
C PHE A 226 5.50 4.49 -9.17
N ARG A 227 6.74 4.28 -8.70
CA ARG A 227 7.70 5.35 -8.34
C ARG A 227 8.40 5.96 -9.56
N CYS A 228 7.64 6.21 -10.62
CA CYS A 228 8.11 6.76 -11.88
C CYS A 228 8.36 8.27 -11.76
N THR A 229 9.52 8.70 -12.24
CA THR A 229 9.97 10.11 -12.27
C THR A 229 10.05 10.67 -13.70
N SER A 230 10.07 9.80 -14.70
CA SER A 230 10.09 10.14 -16.13
C SER A 230 8.96 9.45 -16.91
N SER A 231 8.73 9.87 -18.16
CA SER A 231 7.71 9.22 -19.02
C SER A 231 8.19 7.86 -19.53
N GLU A 232 9.51 7.72 -19.71
CA GLU A 232 10.20 6.49 -20.07
C GLU A 232 10.02 5.43 -18.97
N GLU A 233 10.17 5.82 -17.70
CA GLU A 233 9.91 4.92 -16.57
C GLU A 233 8.45 4.47 -16.48
N VAL A 234 7.50 5.35 -16.81
CA VAL A 234 6.07 4.99 -16.91
C VAL A 234 5.87 3.95 -18.02
N GLU A 235 6.49 4.15 -19.18
CA GLU A 235 6.43 3.18 -20.29
C GLU A 235 7.01 1.82 -19.89
N GLU A 236 8.11 1.78 -19.14
CA GLU A 236 8.67 0.53 -18.63
C GLU A 236 7.72 -0.19 -17.67
N VAL A 237 7.09 0.54 -16.74
CA VAL A 237 6.08 -0.03 -15.83
C VAL A 237 4.90 -0.61 -16.60
N CYS A 238 4.47 0.02 -17.70
CA CYS A 238 3.35 -0.46 -18.51
C CYS A 238 3.63 -1.73 -19.35
N LYS A 239 4.85 -2.29 -19.33
CA LYS A 239 5.21 -3.53 -20.05
C LYS A 239 4.89 -4.83 -19.29
N ILE A 240 4.29 -4.70 -18.11
CA ILE A 240 3.76 -5.78 -17.26
C ILE A 240 2.83 -6.76 -17.99
#